data_AF-A0A7V8IWE7-F1
#
_entry.id   AF-A0A7V8IWE7-F1
#
_cell.length_a   1.000
_cell.length_b   1.000
_cell.length_c   1.000
_cell.angle_alpha   90.00
_cell.angle_beta   90.00
_cell.angle_gamma   90.00
#
_symmetry.space_group_name_H-M   'P 1'
#
loop_
_entity.id
_entity.type
_entity.pdbx_description
1 polymer ?
#
loop_
_entity_poly.entity_id
_entity_poly.type
_entity_poly.pdbx_seq_one_letter_code
_entity_poly.pdbx_strand_id
1 'polypeptide(L)'
;MMVALVALAAFASGIVYCSFFEWTLHKYLMHRPLLGFRYAFRAHAQTHHRIFEYEETYSLQRDEDKTLVAMAWWNAPVIIAANSPVWFGAGMIAGLGHFTAYFWVGAVGAACSMVFYYALYESLHWCMHVPGHRWFSNSRWFKFLDDHHRMHHKRPMSNLNVVLPLADLILRTKAPGLPPVSRMATEAREAAGVS
;
A
#
# COMPACT_ATOMS: atom_id res chain seq x y z
N MET A 1 24.39 -7.72 -20.83
CA MET A 1 24.62 -6.84 -19.65
C MET A 1 23.75 -5.59 -19.69
N MET A 2 23.86 -4.71 -20.69
CA MET A 2 23.08 -3.46 -20.77
C MET A 2 21.55 -3.67 -20.72
N VAL A 3 21.02 -4.64 -21.47
CA VAL A 3 19.59 -4.98 -21.49
C VAL A 3 19.07 -5.35 -20.08
N ALA A 4 19.81 -6.18 -19.35
CA ALA A 4 19.46 -6.56 -17.98
C ALA A 4 19.49 -5.36 -17.02
N LEU A 5 20.47 -4.45 -17.19
CA LEU A 5 20.55 -3.23 -16.40
C LEU A 5 19.35 -2.32 -16.65
N VAL A 6 18.90 -2.17 -17.90
CA VAL A 6 17.69 -1.39 -18.23
C VAL A 6 16.44 -2.01 -17.57
N ALA A 7 16.27 -3.34 -17.67
CA ALA A 7 15.15 -4.01 -17.02
C ALA A 7 15.17 -3.83 -15.49
N LEU A 8 16.33 -4.00 -14.86
CA LEU A 8 16.50 -3.84 -13.41
C LEU A 8 16.30 -2.40 -12.96
N ALA A 9 16.82 -1.43 -13.72
CA ALA A 9 16.62 -0.02 -13.44
C ALA A 9 15.14 0.37 -13.56
N ALA A 10 14.47 -0.07 -14.62
CA ALA A 10 13.04 0.13 -14.81
C ALA A 10 12.24 -0.51 -13.66
N PHE A 11 12.56 -1.75 -13.30
CA PHE A 11 11.90 -2.44 -12.19
C PHE A 11 12.09 -1.69 -10.85
N ALA A 12 13.32 -1.32 -10.51
CA ALA A 12 13.62 -0.61 -9.26
C ALA A 12 12.95 0.77 -9.21
N SER A 13 12.99 1.52 -10.32
CA SER A 13 12.28 2.80 -10.43
C SER A 13 10.75 2.60 -10.32
N GLY A 14 10.24 1.48 -10.82
CA GLY A 14 8.85 1.10 -10.72
C GLY A 14 8.39 0.79 -9.31
N ILE A 15 9.22 0.16 -8.48
CA ILE A 15 8.92 -0.02 -7.05
C ILE A 15 8.77 1.33 -6.34
N VAL A 16 9.69 2.27 -6.61
CA VAL A 16 9.60 3.63 -6.05
C VAL A 16 8.32 4.32 -6.53
N TYR A 17 8.04 4.28 -7.84
CA TYR A 17 6.82 4.84 -8.41
C TYR A 17 5.56 4.23 -7.77
N CYS A 18 5.50 2.91 -7.61
CA CYS A 18 4.37 2.21 -7.02
C CYS A 18 4.08 2.66 -5.59
N SER A 19 5.10 3.00 -4.79
CA SER A 19 4.87 3.60 -3.46
C SER A 19 4.13 4.94 -3.54
N PHE A 20 4.52 5.83 -4.45
CA PHE A 20 3.81 7.10 -4.65
C PHE A 20 2.43 6.92 -5.28
N PHE A 21 2.30 5.97 -6.22
CA PHE A 21 1.02 5.66 -6.85
C PHE A 21 0.03 5.07 -5.85
N GLU A 22 0.45 4.07 -5.06
CA GLU A 22 -0.34 3.50 -3.96
C GLU A 22 -0.83 4.59 -3.03
N TRP A 23 0.06 5.45 -2.54
CA TRP A 23 -0.30 6.58 -1.68
C TRP A 23 -1.33 7.50 -2.33
N THR A 24 -1.16 7.80 -3.62
CA THR A 24 -2.07 8.67 -4.39
C THR A 24 -3.44 8.04 -4.55
N LEU A 25 -3.48 6.77 -4.97
CA LEU A 25 -4.71 5.99 -5.13
C LEU A 25 -5.45 5.90 -3.80
N HIS A 26 -4.72 5.56 -2.73
CA HIS A 26 -5.28 5.38 -1.41
C HIS A 26 -5.88 6.69 -0.88
N LYS A 27 -5.13 7.80 -1.00
CA LYS A 27 -5.57 9.11 -0.50
C LYS A 27 -6.72 9.71 -1.30
N TYR A 28 -6.61 9.70 -2.62
CA TYR A 28 -7.50 10.50 -3.48
C TYR A 28 -8.62 9.70 -4.13
N LEU A 29 -8.54 8.37 -4.14
CA LEU A 29 -9.58 7.51 -4.72
C LEU A 29 -10.26 6.61 -3.68
N MET A 30 -9.49 6.11 -2.70
CA MET A 30 -10.01 5.20 -1.67
C MET A 30 -10.49 5.93 -0.41
N HIS A 31 -9.90 7.08 -0.06
CA HIS A 31 -10.35 7.93 1.06
C HIS A 31 -11.11 9.18 0.66
N ARG A 32 -11.22 9.46 -0.65
CA ARG A 32 -11.99 10.60 -1.17
C ARG A 32 -12.74 10.21 -2.45
N PRO A 33 -14.02 10.61 -2.60
CA PRO A 33 -14.69 10.49 -3.89
C PRO A 33 -14.06 11.47 -4.88
N LEU A 34 -13.67 10.98 -6.06
CA LEU A 34 -13.02 11.79 -7.09
C LEU A 34 -13.93 11.90 -8.31
N LEU A 35 -14.30 13.13 -8.69
CA LEU A 35 -15.05 13.42 -9.93
C LEU A 35 -16.28 12.53 -10.15
N GLY A 36 -17.03 12.22 -9.08
CA GLY A 36 -18.22 11.36 -9.15
C GLY A 36 -17.94 9.86 -9.12
N PHE A 37 -16.69 9.42 -9.31
CA PHE A 37 -16.30 8.04 -9.08
C PHE A 37 -16.21 7.74 -7.58
N ARG A 38 -17.04 6.79 -7.13
CA ARG A 38 -17.17 6.44 -5.70
C ARG A 38 -16.90 4.96 -5.40
N TYR A 39 -16.56 4.13 -6.39
CA TYR A 39 -16.41 2.70 -6.18
C TYR A 39 -15.32 2.38 -5.14
N ALA A 40 -14.10 2.88 -5.36
CA ALA A 40 -12.98 2.63 -4.46
C ALA A 40 -13.24 3.24 -3.06
N PHE A 41 -13.79 4.45 -3.00
CA PHE A 41 -14.18 5.11 -1.75
C PHE A 41 -15.22 4.30 -0.94
N ARG A 42 -16.25 3.76 -1.60
CA ARG A 42 -17.26 2.93 -0.94
C ARG A 42 -16.64 1.63 -0.42
N ALA A 43 -15.94 0.91 -1.29
CA ALA A 43 -15.32 -0.36 -0.94
C ALA A 43 -14.32 -0.22 0.21
N HIS A 44 -13.51 0.84 0.19
CA HIS A 44 -12.44 1.01 1.17
C HIS A 44 -12.88 1.80 2.42
N ALA A 45 -13.23 3.08 2.28
CA ALA A 45 -13.53 3.92 3.44
C ALA A 45 -14.88 3.61 4.11
N GLN A 46 -15.90 3.19 3.34
CA GLN A 46 -17.25 2.95 3.91
C GLN A 46 -17.53 1.50 4.27
N THR A 47 -16.81 0.54 3.67
CA THR A 47 -16.98 -0.89 3.94
C THR A 47 -15.77 -1.44 4.69
N HIS A 48 -14.58 -1.43 4.10
CA HIS A 48 -13.39 -2.00 4.73
C HIS A 48 -13.06 -1.34 6.09
N HIS A 49 -12.87 -0.02 6.16
CA HIS A 49 -12.59 0.69 7.43
C HIS A 49 -13.73 0.60 8.46
N ARG A 50 -14.97 0.36 8.01
CA ARG A 50 -16.13 0.21 8.89
C ARG A 50 -16.19 -1.18 9.54
N ILE A 51 -15.76 -2.20 8.82
CA ILE A 51 -15.75 -3.58 9.32
C ILE A 51 -14.46 -3.87 10.09
N PHE A 52 -13.33 -3.42 9.56
CA PHE A 52 -12.00 -3.61 10.14
C PHE A 52 -11.54 -2.34 10.83
N GLU A 53 -12.07 -2.04 12.01
CA GLU A 53 -11.70 -0.84 12.75
C GLU A 53 -10.32 -1.01 13.40
N TYR A 54 -9.73 0.09 13.90
CA TYR A 54 -8.40 0.07 14.51
C TYR A 54 -8.25 -0.82 15.76
N GLU A 55 -9.32 -1.02 16.53
CA GLU A 55 -9.28 -1.67 17.84
C GLU A 55 -9.43 -3.19 17.74
N GLU A 56 -10.53 -3.75 18.24
CA GLU A 56 -10.74 -5.19 18.36
C GLU A 56 -11.03 -5.85 17.01
N THR A 57 -11.66 -5.11 16.08
CA THR A 57 -12.08 -5.64 14.77
C THR A 57 -11.02 -5.45 13.67
N TYR A 58 -9.82 -4.97 14.00
CA TYR A 58 -8.73 -4.81 13.03
C TYR A 58 -8.40 -6.12 12.33
N SER A 59 -8.38 -7.20 13.09
CA SER A 59 -8.30 -8.55 12.55
C SER A 59 -9.70 -9.09 12.25
N LEU A 60 -9.78 -9.97 11.26
CA LEU A 60 -10.98 -10.63 10.81
C LEU A 60 -11.72 -11.34 11.95
N GLN A 61 -12.99 -11.00 12.12
CA GLN A 61 -13.89 -11.58 13.12
C GLN A 61 -14.82 -12.65 12.54
N ARG A 62 -15.25 -12.47 11.28
CA ARG A 62 -16.18 -13.35 10.58
C ARG A 62 -15.59 -13.79 9.26
N ASP A 63 -15.62 -15.09 9.00
CA ASP A 63 -15.05 -15.67 7.79
C ASP A 63 -15.70 -15.16 6.48
N GLU A 64 -16.96 -14.76 6.53
CA GLU A 64 -17.71 -14.17 5.41
C GLU A 64 -17.13 -12.83 4.95
N ASP A 65 -16.54 -12.07 5.87
CA ASP A 65 -15.99 -10.72 5.61
C ASP A 65 -14.59 -10.76 4.97
N LYS A 66 -14.00 -11.96 4.80
CA LYS A 66 -12.67 -12.13 4.16
C LYS A 66 -12.58 -11.43 2.81
N THR A 67 -13.65 -11.50 2.02
CA THR A 67 -13.71 -10.89 0.68
C THR A 67 -13.67 -9.36 0.69
N LEU A 68 -13.94 -8.72 1.84
CA LEU A 68 -13.90 -7.27 2.03
C LEU A 68 -12.48 -6.73 2.31
N VAL A 69 -11.50 -7.63 2.48
CA VAL A 69 -10.09 -7.27 2.62
C VAL A 69 -9.46 -7.06 1.25
N ALA A 70 -9.64 -8.03 0.34
CA ALA A 70 -9.03 -7.99 -0.98
C ALA A 70 -9.74 -7.02 -1.93
N MET A 71 -8.99 -6.49 -2.88
CA MET A 71 -9.55 -5.79 -4.01
C MET A 71 -10.29 -6.76 -4.95
N ALA A 72 -11.24 -6.25 -5.72
CA ALA A 72 -11.85 -7.04 -6.79
C ALA A 72 -10.77 -7.46 -7.81
N TRP A 73 -10.87 -8.68 -8.35
CA TRP A 73 -9.87 -9.26 -9.26
C TRP A 73 -9.56 -8.38 -10.48
N TRP A 74 -10.54 -7.58 -10.93
CA TRP A 74 -10.40 -6.69 -12.08
C TRP A 74 -9.67 -5.38 -11.76
N ASN A 75 -9.44 -5.04 -10.49
CA ASN A 75 -8.66 -3.86 -10.12
C ASN A 75 -7.22 -3.95 -10.62
N ALA A 76 -6.60 -5.13 -10.54
CA ALA A 76 -5.23 -5.35 -11.03
C ALA A 76 -5.06 -4.99 -12.52
N PRO A 77 -5.81 -5.58 -13.48
CA PRO A 77 -5.66 -5.23 -14.88
C PRO A 77 -6.03 -3.77 -15.17
N VAL A 78 -7.03 -3.20 -14.49
CA VAL A 78 -7.40 -1.78 -14.67
C VAL A 78 -6.28 -0.84 -14.21
N ILE A 79 -5.69 -1.08 -13.03
CA ILE A 79 -4.60 -0.28 -12.50
C ILE A 79 -3.37 -0.37 -13.40
N ILE A 80 -3.00 -1.57 -13.85
CA ILE A 80 -1.85 -1.76 -14.76
C ILE A 80 -2.11 -1.05 -16.09
N ALA A 81 -3.29 -1.22 -16.68
CA ALA A 81 -3.66 -0.57 -17.94
C ALA A 81 -3.63 0.96 -17.81
N ALA A 82 -4.20 1.51 -16.73
CA ALA A 82 -4.25 2.96 -16.47
C ALA A 82 -2.85 3.59 -16.30
N ASN A 83 -1.86 2.80 -15.83
CA ASN A 83 -0.48 3.26 -15.68
C ASN A 83 0.39 3.02 -16.92
N SER A 84 -0.08 2.25 -17.90
CA SER A 84 0.67 1.98 -19.13
C SER A 84 1.10 3.25 -19.90
N PRO A 85 0.29 4.32 -20.02
CA PRO A 85 0.73 5.53 -20.72
C PRO A 85 1.84 6.28 -19.97
N VAL A 86 1.87 6.22 -18.63
CA VAL A 86 2.90 6.85 -17.81
C VAL A 86 4.26 6.22 -18.10
N TRP A 87 4.31 4.89 -18.11
CA TRP A 87 5.54 4.16 -18.41
C TRP A 87 5.98 4.28 -19.86
N PHE A 88 5.02 4.27 -20.78
CA PHE A 88 5.31 4.54 -22.19
C PHE A 88 5.93 5.93 -22.38
N GLY A 89 5.33 6.97 -21.78
CA GLY A 89 5.85 8.32 -21.82
C GLY A 89 7.22 8.46 -21.16
N ALA A 90 7.44 7.81 -20.01
CA ALA A 90 8.74 7.79 -19.34
C ALA A 90 9.84 7.19 -20.22
N GLY A 91 9.55 6.08 -20.92
CA GLY A 91 10.50 5.48 -21.87
C GLY A 91 10.84 6.43 -23.03
N MET A 92 9.85 7.15 -23.57
CA MET A 92 10.06 8.13 -24.63
C MET A 92 10.92 9.31 -24.16
N ILE A 93 10.66 9.85 -22.96
CA ILE A 93 11.44 10.94 -22.35
C ILE A 93 12.88 10.50 -22.06
N ALA A 94 13.08 9.24 -21.64
CA ALA A 94 14.40 8.67 -21.41
C ALA A 94 15.22 8.47 -22.70
N GLY A 95 14.70 8.85 -23.87
CA GLY A 95 15.38 8.72 -25.15
C GLY A 95 15.47 7.27 -25.64
N LEU A 96 14.74 6.34 -24.99
CA LEU A 96 14.59 4.98 -25.47
C LEU A 96 13.59 5.05 -26.61
N GLY A 97 14.06 5.27 -27.85
CA GLY A 97 13.17 5.27 -29.01
C GLY A 97 12.33 3.99 -29.01
N HIS A 98 11.01 4.09 -29.25
CA HIS A 98 10.09 2.93 -29.15
C HIS A 98 10.38 1.82 -30.16
N PHE A 99 11.23 2.09 -31.16
CA PHE A 99 11.77 1.08 -32.08
C PHE A 99 12.96 0.30 -31.52
N THR A 100 13.44 0.63 -30.32
CA THR A 100 14.60 -0.04 -29.70
C THR A 100 14.16 -1.16 -28.77
N ALA A 101 14.98 -2.22 -28.70
CA ALA A 101 14.77 -3.30 -27.73
C ALA A 101 14.82 -2.78 -26.27
N TYR A 102 15.60 -1.73 -26.00
CA TYR A 102 15.71 -1.14 -24.66
C TYR A 102 14.39 -0.54 -24.16
N PHE A 103 13.61 0.10 -25.05
CA PHE A 103 12.29 0.62 -24.69
C PHE A 103 11.37 -0.50 -24.20
N TRP A 104 11.23 -1.56 -25.00
CA TRP A 104 10.34 -2.67 -24.68
C TRP A 104 10.81 -3.47 -23.46
N VAL A 105 12.12 -3.63 -23.28
CA VAL A 105 12.69 -4.27 -22.08
C VAL A 105 12.45 -3.42 -20.83
N GLY A 106 12.61 -2.10 -20.92
CA GLY A 106 12.26 -1.19 -19.84
C GLY A 106 10.76 -1.24 -19.50
N ALA A 107 9.90 -1.26 -20.51
CA ALA A 107 8.45 -1.38 -20.34
C ALA A 107 8.07 -2.70 -19.64
N VAL A 108 8.71 -3.83 -20.02
CA VAL A 108 8.53 -5.11 -19.34
C VAL A 108 9.00 -5.04 -17.87
N GLY A 109 10.18 -4.46 -17.61
CA GLY A 109 10.68 -4.28 -16.25
C GLY A 109 9.73 -3.45 -15.36
N ALA A 110 9.19 -2.36 -15.91
CA ALA A 110 8.18 -1.55 -15.25
C ALA A 110 6.87 -2.32 -15.00
N ALA A 111 6.36 -3.05 -16.00
CA ALA A 111 5.14 -3.86 -15.85
C ALA A 111 5.34 -4.95 -14.78
N CYS A 112 6.48 -5.63 -14.76
CA CYS A 112 6.83 -6.61 -13.73
C CYS A 112 6.85 -5.98 -12.34
N SER A 113 7.36 -4.76 -12.18
CA SER A 113 7.35 -4.06 -10.89
C SER A 113 5.93 -3.78 -10.41
N MET A 114 5.02 -3.37 -11.30
CA MET A 114 3.63 -3.10 -10.95
C MET A 114 2.90 -4.38 -10.53
N VAL A 115 3.06 -5.47 -11.29
CA VAL A 115 2.47 -6.76 -10.96
C VAL A 115 2.98 -7.26 -9.61
N PHE A 116 4.31 -7.20 -9.41
CA PHE A 116 4.94 -7.60 -8.16
C PHE A 116 4.44 -6.76 -6.98
N TYR A 117 4.40 -5.43 -7.13
CA TYR A 117 3.99 -4.53 -6.06
C TYR A 117 2.50 -4.71 -5.73
N TYR A 118 1.63 -4.87 -6.72
CA TYR A 118 0.20 -5.15 -6.50
C TYR A 118 0.00 -6.48 -5.77
N ALA A 119 0.68 -7.54 -6.21
CA ALA A 119 0.60 -8.84 -5.55
C ALA A 119 1.09 -8.75 -4.10
N LEU A 120 2.16 -7.99 -3.86
CA LEU A 120 2.70 -7.76 -2.52
C LEU A 120 1.75 -6.93 -1.65
N TYR A 121 1.10 -5.90 -2.22
CA TYR A 121 0.06 -5.10 -1.57
C TYR A 121 -1.08 -5.99 -1.09
N GLU A 122 -1.72 -6.73 -1.99
CA GLU A 122 -2.85 -7.59 -1.65
C GLU A 122 -2.46 -8.67 -0.64
N SER A 123 -1.28 -9.28 -0.82
CA SER A 123 -0.80 -10.34 0.08
C SER A 123 -0.51 -9.83 1.48
N LEU A 124 0.19 -8.69 1.60
CA LEU A 124 0.53 -8.11 2.90
C LEU A 124 -0.72 -7.60 3.61
N HIS A 125 -1.55 -6.82 2.91
CA HIS A 125 -2.82 -6.29 3.42
C HIS A 125 -3.73 -7.43 3.91
N TRP A 126 -3.84 -8.50 3.12
CA TRP A 126 -4.56 -9.70 3.53
C TRP A 126 -3.99 -10.32 4.80
N CYS A 127 -2.67 -10.49 4.89
CA CYS A 127 -2.04 -11.13 6.04
C CYS A 127 -2.15 -10.30 7.32
N MET A 128 -2.25 -8.97 7.22
CA MET A 128 -2.48 -8.05 8.34
C MET A 128 -3.89 -8.20 8.90
N HIS A 129 -4.90 -8.30 8.04
CA HIS A 129 -6.30 -8.43 8.45
C HIS A 129 -6.74 -9.86 8.75
N VAL A 130 -6.14 -10.88 8.11
CA VAL A 130 -6.54 -12.28 8.28
C VAL A 130 -5.44 -13.03 9.05
N PRO A 131 -5.60 -13.22 10.36
CA PRO A 131 -4.63 -13.94 11.18
C PRO A 131 -4.38 -15.35 10.63
N GLY A 132 -3.14 -15.78 10.69
CA GLY A 132 -2.73 -17.08 10.19
C GLY A 132 -1.29 -17.38 10.53
N HIS A 133 -0.97 -18.65 10.73
CA HIS A 133 0.38 -19.09 11.03
C HIS A 133 1.22 -19.09 9.75
N ARG A 134 2.00 -18.01 9.53
CA ARG A 134 2.90 -17.86 8.38
C ARG A 134 4.32 -17.62 8.90
N TRP A 135 5.30 -18.18 8.20
CA TRP A 135 6.71 -18.13 8.63
C TRP A 135 7.27 -16.69 8.75
N PHE A 136 6.74 -15.74 7.98
CA PHE A 136 7.19 -14.35 7.98
C PHE A 136 6.40 -13.41 8.91
N SER A 137 5.25 -13.83 9.46
CA SER A 137 4.39 -12.98 10.31
C SER A 137 5.10 -12.50 11.58
N ASN A 138 6.13 -13.23 12.03
CA ASN A 138 6.92 -12.85 13.20
C ASN A 138 8.10 -11.92 12.89
N SER A 139 8.37 -11.63 11.61
CA SER A 139 9.46 -10.75 11.22
C SER A 139 9.23 -9.31 11.70
N ARG A 140 10.32 -8.60 12.03
CA ARG A 140 10.26 -7.19 12.45
C ARG A 140 9.65 -6.30 11.36
N TRP A 141 9.93 -6.61 10.10
CA TRP A 141 9.43 -5.86 8.97
C TRP A 141 7.91 -6.00 8.81
N PHE A 142 7.39 -7.23 8.86
CA PHE A 142 5.94 -7.44 8.78
C PHE A 142 5.21 -6.76 9.94
N LYS A 143 5.69 -6.91 11.18
CA LYS A 143 5.12 -6.24 12.36
C LYS A 143 5.12 -4.72 12.21
N PHE A 144 6.20 -4.14 11.68
CA PHE A 144 6.26 -2.71 11.40
C PHE A 144 5.19 -2.27 10.38
N LEU A 145 5.02 -3.01 9.28
CA LEU A 145 4.01 -2.68 8.28
C LEU A 145 2.58 -2.90 8.81
N ASP A 146 2.36 -3.96 9.60
CA ASP A 146 1.08 -4.24 10.24
C ASP A 146 0.71 -3.13 11.22
N ASP A 147 1.62 -2.71 12.09
CA ASP A 147 1.41 -1.58 13.00
C ASP A 147 1.19 -0.26 12.23
N HIS A 148 1.93 -0.05 11.14
CA HIS A 148 1.80 1.13 10.28
C HIS A 148 0.40 1.19 9.64
N HIS A 149 -0.08 0.07 9.09
CA HIS A 149 -1.41 -0.04 8.48
C HIS A 149 -2.54 -0.04 9.52
N ARG A 150 -2.33 -0.61 10.70
CA ARG A 150 -3.26 -0.47 11.82
C ARG A 150 -3.46 0.98 12.20
N MET A 151 -2.38 1.76 12.30
CA MET A 151 -2.48 3.20 12.55
C MET A 151 -3.18 3.97 11.44
N HIS A 152 -3.16 3.48 10.20
CA HIS A 152 -3.96 4.03 9.11
C HIS A 152 -5.46 3.86 9.38
N HIS A 153 -5.91 2.70 9.87
CA HIS A 153 -7.29 2.49 10.32
C HIS A 153 -7.71 3.41 11.48
N LYS A 154 -6.76 3.84 12.32
CA LYS A 154 -7.02 4.86 13.35
C LYS A 154 -7.13 6.27 12.78
N ARG A 155 -6.29 6.57 11.78
CA ARG A 155 -6.10 7.90 11.20
C ARG A 155 -6.12 7.76 9.67
N PRO A 156 -7.32 7.73 9.05
CA PRO A 156 -7.48 7.38 7.63
C PRO A 156 -6.74 8.26 6.60
N MET A 157 -6.16 9.40 7.04
CA MET A 157 -5.37 10.30 6.19
C MET A 157 -3.85 10.24 6.49
N SER A 158 -3.40 9.20 7.18
CA SER A 158 -2.00 8.94 7.52
C SER A 158 -1.65 7.49 7.25
N ASN A 159 -0.36 7.17 7.12
CA ASN A 159 0.14 5.80 6.90
C ASN A 159 -0.49 5.09 5.69
N LEU A 160 -0.62 5.80 4.57
CA LEU A 160 -1.36 5.35 3.39
C LEU A 160 -0.65 4.25 2.60
N ASN A 161 0.65 4.03 2.76
CA ASN A 161 1.34 2.91 2.15
C ASN A 161 1.27 1.65 3.02
N VAL A 162 0.89 0.53 2.44
CA VAL A 162 0.89 -0.81 3.01
C VAL A 162 2.22 -1.53 2.74
N VAL A 163 2.78 -1.40 1.54
CA VAL A 163 3.96 -2.19 1.12
C VAL A 163 5.29 -1.51 1.48
N LEU A 164 5.47 -0.28 0.98
CA LEU A 164 6.69 0.50 1.15
C LEU A 164 6.30 1.93 1.55
N PRO A 165 6.48 2.34 2.83
CA PRO A 165 6.07 3.66 3.32
C PRO A 165 7.03 4.80 2.93
N LEU A 166 7.53 4.76 1.70
CA LEU A 166 8.41 5.77 1.14
C LEU A 166 7.65 7.07 0.88
N ALA A 167 6.48 7.00 0.23
CA ALA A 167 5.67 8.20 -0.02
C ALA A 167 5.13 8.79 1.30
N ASP A 168 4.71 7.96 2.25
CA ASP A 168 4.36 8.45 3.60
C ASP A 168 5.50 9.19 4.31
N LEU A 169 6.73 8.68 4.17
CA LEU A 169 7.91 9.33 4.76
C LEU A 169 8.22 10.67 4.08
N ILE A 170 8.27 10.67 2.75
CA ILE A 170 8.65 11.85 1.96
C ILE A 170 7.57 12.94 2.05
N LEU A 171 6.31 12.57 1.96
CA LEU A 171 5.16 13.48 2.01
C LEU A 171 4.68 13.78 3.44
N ARG A 172 5.40 13.26 4.44
CA ARG A 172 5.16 13.50 5.87
C ARG A 172 3.75 13.12 6.33
N THR A 173 3.19 12.05 5.76
CA THR A 173 1.93 11.44 6.22
C THR A 173 2.15 10.21 7.10
N LYS A 174 3.41 9.87 7.40
CA LYS A 174 3.74 8.83 8.38
C LYS A 174 3.45 9.30 9.80
N ALA A 175 2.41 8.75 10.42
CA ALA A 175 2.12 8.88 11.83
C ALA A 175 2.96 7.88 12.66
N PRO A 176 3.36 8.24 13.89
CA PRO A 176 3.98 7.30 14.81
C PRO A 176 3.00 6.19 15.21
N GLY A 177 3.55 4.99 15.45
CA GLY A 177 2.83 3.87 16.05
C GLY A 177 2.33 4.19 17.45
N LEU A 178 1.52 3.29 18.01
CA LEU A 178 1.14 3.37 19.42
C LEU A 178 2.38 3.47 20.33
N PRO A 179 2.36 4.33 21.36
CA PRO A 179 3.31 4.19 22.45
C PRO A 179 3.14 2.81 23.10
N PRO A 180 4.22 2.18 23.57
CA PRO A 180 4.12 0.90 24.28
C PRO A 180 3.14 1.02 25.45
N VAL A 181 2.40 -0.05 25.76
CA VAL A 181 1.38 -0.10 26.83
C VAL A 181 1.93 0.41 28.17
N SER A 182 3.20 0.16 28.46
CA SER A 182 3.90 0.68 29.63
C SER A 182 3.93 2.21 29.69
N ARG A 183 4.10 2.86 28.53
CA ARG A 183 4.11 4.33 28.42
C ARG A 183 2.70 4.90 28.52
N MET A 184 1.69 4.21 27.96
CA MET A 184 0.28 4.60 28.15
C MET A 184 -0.19 4.45 29.60
N ALA A 185 0.22 3.40 30.30
CA ALA A 185 -0.07 3.20 31.72
C ALA A 185 0.64 4.26 32.59
N THR A 186 1.85 4.67 32.22
CA THR A 186 2.59 5.73 32.89
C THR A 186 1.94 7.09 32.65
N GLU A 187 1.62 7.43 31.40
CA GLU A 187 0.93 8.68 31.04
C GLU A 187 -0.47 8.76 31.66
N ALA A 188 -1.20 7.64 31.74
CA ALA A 188 -2.50 7.59 32.42
C ALA A 188 -2.39 7.75 33.95
N ARG A 189 -1.34 7.20 34.56
CA ARG A 189 -1.04 7.39 35.99
C ARG A 189 -0.64 8.84 36.30
N GLU A 190 0.22 9.42 35.47
CA GLU A 190 0.62 10.84 35.56
C GLU A 190 -0.57 11.77 35.35
N ALA A 191 -1.42 11.52 34.34
CA ALA A 191 -2.64 12.30 34.09
C ALA A 191 -3.69 12.15 35.20
N ALA A 192 -3.70 11.01 35.90
CA ALA A 192 -4.55 10.78 37.07
C ALA A 192 -3.96 11.36 38.37
N GLY A 193 -2.77 11.97 38.34
CA GLY A 193 -2.09 12.50 39.53
C GLY A 193 -1.66 11.41 40.52
N VAL A 194 -1.55 10.16 40.07
CA VAL A 194 -1.14 9.01 40.89
C VAL A 194 0.35 8.77 40.61
N SER A 195 1.21 9.45 41.38
CA SER A 195 2.67 9.21 41.39
C SER A 195 3.02 7.94 42.15
#